data_AF-A0A5J5HMM4-F1
#
_entry.id   AF-A0A5J5HMM4-F1
#
_cell.length_a   1.000
_cell.length_b   1.000
_cell.length_c   1.000
_cell.angle_alpha   90.00
_cell.angle_beta   90.00
_cell.angle_gamma   90.00
#
_symmetry.space_group_name_H-M   'P 1'
#
loop_
_entity.id
_entity.type
_entity.pdbx_description
1 polymer ?
#
loop_
_entity_poly.entity_id
_entity_poly.type
_entity_poly.pdbx_seq_one_letter_code
_entity_poly.pdbx_strand_id
1 'polypeptide(L)'
;MKKRAFITVPISMILIAVIVTSFFLLNIKPDTSKISQAQKLSEYSKPAVVRIIDYAIVDWNFYDYYTDVGLEVDAILQQLNYQTIVGGSGSGAIISPNGYVVTNAHVVETSQMEDVDIATAGLEQLAAIVAEYYQEDYSIAYEYLWTFLEYTTVTKVQKIVLPGGDILDGEVKSYGAPFNEGKDVAVLKIEGKNLPTLKLGDSETIEDQNNIWVIGYPGAADSELLSPDSALESSMNAGQITATSKSLQQGGSPVIQIDAAATHGNSGGPVINDKGDIIGLLTFGPEVQGFNFAVPVNTVKEFVNQAGAKNTRSSTDKLFKEGLELYWGGYYKDALEKFEAVARIYPNHSEVKQYITNSEKKVDDSKILWSEYRLLFYIIDGVAALIIIFLMIFTFVLKPKSAVAQAGSVENIPDLNGDGKIDMEDVLLALKKQQDEEKKKE
;
A
#
# COMPACT_ATOMS: atom_id res chain seq x y z
N MET A 1 24.66 -33.87 47.08
CA MET A 1 23.77 -32.93 46.34
C MET A 1 24.51 -31.77 45.65
N LYS A 2 25.58 -31.18 46.20
CA LYS A 2 26.19 -29.94 45.65
C LYS A 2 26.92 -30.04 44.29
N LYS A 3 27.52 -31.18 43.92
CA LYS A 3 28.37 -31.27 42.70
C LYS A 3 27.59 -31.31 41.36
N ARG A 4 26.47 -32.03 41.28
CA ARG A 4 25.70 -32.16 40.02
C ARG A 4 24.99 -30.85 39.65
N ALA A 5 24.36 -30.21 40.64
CA ALA A 5 23.71 -28.91 40.46
C ALA A 5 24.67 -27.84 39.94
N PHE A 6 25.94 -27.83 40.41
CA PHE A 6 26.96 -26.87 39.97
C PHE A 6 27.27 -26.93 38.46
N ILE A 7 27.05 -28.08 37.82
CA ILE A 7 27.28 -28.25 36.37
C ILE A 7 25.97 -28.09 35.60
N THR A 8 24.90 -28.73 36.07
CA THR A 8 23.63 -28.77 35.32
C THR A 8 22.88 -27.44 35.31
N VAL A 9 22.95 -26.64 36.39
CA VAL A 9 22.21 -25.37 36.48
C VAL A 9 22.73 -24.33 35.48
N PRO A 10 24.06 -24.09 35.35
CA PRO A 10 24.60 -23.22 34.30
C PRO A 10 24.21 -23.66 32.89
N ILE A 11 24.27 -24.97 32.60
CA ILE A 11 23.90 -25.49 31.27
C ILE A 11 22.42 -25.27 30.99
N SER A 12 21.53 -25.57 31.95
CA SER A 12 20.10 -25.29 31.80
C SER A 12 19.82 -23.80 31.62
N MET A 13 20.54 -22.91 32.31
CA MET A 13 20.41 -21.45 32.13
C MET A 13 20.82 -21.01 30.71
N ILE A 14 21.90 -21.58 30.15
CA ILE A 14 22.31 -21.30 28.77
C ILE A 14 21.24 -21.78 27.78
N LEU A 15 20.69 -22.98 27.97
CA LEU A 15 19.64 -23.51 27.10
C LEU A 15 18.35 -22.69 27.18
N ILE A 16 17.98 -22.21 28.38
CA ILE A 16 16.88 -21.26 28.54
C ILE A 16 17.19 -19.96 27.80
N ALA A 17 18.41 -19.44 27.92
CA ALA A 17 18.82 -18.24 27.19
C ALA A 17 18.71 -18.42 25.68
N VAL A 18 19.08 -19.59 25.14
CA VAL A 18 18.89 -19.93 23.72
C VAL A 18 17.42 -19.85 23.32
N ILE A 19 16.53 -20.52 24.06
CA ILE A 19 15.07 -20.51 23.78
C ILE A 19 14.53 -19.08 23.83
N VAL A 20 14.95 -18.30 24.82
CA VAL A 20 14.56 -16.88 24.95
C VAL A 20 15.07 -16.08 23.76
N THR A 21 16.32 -16.26 23.33
CA THR A 21 16.88 -15.60 22.15
C THR A 21 16.13 -16.00 20.88
N SER A 22 15.83 -17.28 20.67
CA SER A 22 14.99 -17.76 19.56
C SER A 22 13.65 -17.02 19.52
N PHE A 23 12.98 -16.93 20.67
CA PHE A 23 11.72 -16.20 20.79
C PHE A 23 11.87 -14.73 20.42
N PHE A 24 12.92 -14.04 20.88
CA PHE A 24 13.16 -12.65 20.51
C PHE A 24 13.41 -12.50 19.00
N LEU A 25 14.31 -13.29 18.42
CA LEU A 25 14.67 -13.22 16.99
C LEU A 25 13.45 -13.46 16.08
N LEU A 26 12.61 -14.44 16.41
CA LEU A 26 11.40 -14.77 15.65
C LEU A 26 10.32 -13.67 15.66
N ASN A 27 10.38 -12.76 16.64
CA ASN A 27 9.42 -11.68 16.82
C ASN A 27 9.94 -10.30 16.37
N ILE A 28 11.17 -10.22 15.84
CA ILE A 28 11.69 -8.98 15.25
C ILE A 28 10.85 -8.63 14.02
N LYS A 29 10.31 -7.41 14.00
CA LYS A 29 9.58 -6.85 12.86
C LYS A 29 10.45 -5.83 12.11
N PRO A 30 10.17 -5.59 10.81
CA PRO A 30 10.78 -4.49 10.08
C PRO A 30 10.52 -3.15 10.79
N ASP A 31 11.59 -2.44 11.13
CA ASP A 31 11.51 -1.11 11.71
C ASP A 31 11.33 -0.07 10.60
N THR A 32 10.11 0.45 10.50
CA THR A 32 9.74 1.49 9.52
C THR A 32 9.53 2.85 10.18
N SER A 33 10.03 3.05 11.41
CA SER A 33 9.85 4.28 12.19
C SER A 33 10.50 5.52 11.55
N LYS A 34 11.54 5.32 10.74
CA LYS A 34 12.24 6.39 10.01
C LYS A 34 11.44 6.97 8.83
N ILE A 35 10.40 6.26 8.40
CA ILE A 35 9.58 6.65 7.26
C ILE A 35 8.33 7.35 7.79
N SER A 36 8.11 8.58 7.35
CA SER A 36 6.94 9.36 7.76
C SER A 36 5.64 8.71 7.29
N GLN A 37 4.55 8.95 8.03
CA GLN A 37 3.24 8.41 7.63
C GLN A 37 2.82 8.90 6.24
N ALA A 38 3.06 10.18 5.94
CA ALA A 38 2.76 10.76 4.62
C ALA A 38 3.52 10.05 3.49
N GLN A 39 4.80 9.72 3.70
CA GLN A 39 5.57 8.97 2.71
C GLN A 39 4.99 7.57 2.51
N LYS A 40 4.61 6.87 3.59
CA LYS A 40 3.97 5.55 3.47
C LYS A 40 2.68 5.62 2.67
N LEU A 41 1.83 6.60 2.97
CA LEU A 41 0.55 6.77 2.30
C LEU A 41 0.72 7.09 0.82
N SER A 42 1.68 7.94 0.46
CA SER A 42 2.04 8.24 -0.92
C SER A 42 2.39 6.96 -1.69
N GLU A 43 3.38 6.22 -1.20
CA GLU A 43 3.92 5.02 -1.86
C GLU A 43 2.86 3.90 -1.98
N TYR A 44 2.00 3.75 -0.97
CA TYR A 44 0.94 2.73 -0.98
C TYR A 44 -0.22 3.07 -1.90
N SER A 45 -0.49 4.35 -2.14
CA SER A 45 -1.74 4.77 -2.78
C SER A 45 -1.57 5.15 -4.23
N LYS A 46 -0.45 5.79 -4.59
CA LYS A 46 -0.18 6.27 -5.95
C LYS A 46 -0.40 5.23 -7.05
N PRO A 47 0.01 3.94 -6.91
CA PRO A 47 -0.16 2.95 -7.99
C PRO A 47 -1.62 2.66 -8.36
N ALA A 48 -2.58 3.03 -7.50
CA ALA A 48 -4.01 2.79 -7.69
C ALA A 48 -4.79 4.05 -8.09
N VAL A 49 -4.14 5.20 -8.20
CA VAL A 49 -4.77 6.45 -8.67
C VAL A 49 -4.54 6.59 -10.16
N VAL A 50 -5.58 6.89 -10.92
CA VAL A 50 -5.52 6.96 -12.38
C VAL A 50 -5.85 8.36 -12.86
N ARG A 51 -5.36 8.69 -14.05
CA ARG A 51 -5.78 9.89 -14.77
C ARG A 51 -6.90 9.52 -15.72
N ILE A 52 -7.90 10.38 -15.83
CA ILE A 52 -9.06 10.20 -16.71
C ILE A 52 -9.10 11.38 -17.67
N ILE A 53 -9.24 11.08 -18.96
CA ILE A 53 -9.33 12.06 -20.03
C ILE A 53 -10.68 11.82 -20.70
N ASP A 54 -11.53 12.83 -20.70
CA ASP A 54 -12.87 12.76 -21.29
C ASP A 54 -13.14 14.07 -22.03
N TYR A 55 -13.05 14.03 -23.36
CA TYR A 55 -13.28 15.19 -24.21
C TYR A 55 -13.94 14.80 -25.53
N ALA A 56 -14.44 15.79 -26.25
CA ALA A 56 -14.95 15.65 -27.59
C ALA A 56 -14.34 16.71 -28.51
N ILE A 57 -14.05 16.32 -29.74
CA ILE A 57 -13.63 17.21 -30.82
C ILE A 57 -14.86 17.50 -31.67
N VAL A 58 -15.18 18.78 -31.85
CA VAL A 58 -16.25 19.24 -32.74
C VAL A 58 -15.64 19.84 -33.98
N ASP A 59 -15.96 19.29 -35.15
CA ASP A 59 -15.52 19.80 -36.44
C ASP A 59 -16.56 20.76 -37.02
N TRP A 60 -16.12 21.97 -37.41
CA TRP A 60 -16.99 23.04 -37.85
C TRP A 60 -16.86 23.33 -39.36
N ASN A 61 -18.00 23.56 -40.01
CA ASN A 61 -18.06 24.26 -41.28
C ASN A 61 -18.45 25.72 -41.04
N PHE A 62 -17.75 26.64 -41.69
CA PHE A 62 -18.06 28.07 -41.67
C PHE A 62 -18.60 28.49 -43.04
N TYR A 63 -19.50 29.47 -43.12
CA TYR A 63 -20.15 29.82 -44.39
C TYR A 63 -20.06 31.30 -44.79
N ASP A 64 -19.46 32.17 -43.97
CA ASP A 64 -19.30 33.58 -44.31
C ASP A 64 -17.92 33.88 -44.92
N TYR A 65 -17.76 33.58 -46.20
CA TYR A 65 -16.46 33.74 -46.90
C TYR A 65 -16.32 35.05 -47.69
N TYR A 66 -17.35 35.91 -47.67
CA TYR A 66 -17.44 37.04 -48.59
C TYR A 66 -17.58 38.39 -47.91
N THR A 67 -17.68 38.43 -46.57
CA THR A 67 -17.67 39.67 -45.81
C THR A 67 -16.31 39.91 -45.17
N ASP A 68 -15.97 41.17 -44.90
CA ASP A 68 -14.73 41.52 -44.20
C ASP A 68 -14.67 40.87 -42.81
N VAL A 69 -15.81 40.85 -42.09
CA VAL A 69 -15.96 40.17 -40.78
C VAL A 69 -15.77 38.66 -40.92
N GLY A 70 -16.31 38.06 -41.97
CA GLY A 70 -16.17 36.64 -42.24
C GLY A 70 -14.73 36.21 -42.52
N LEU A 71 -13.99 37.00 -43.31
CA LEU A 71 -12.57 36.76 -43.55
C LEU A 71 -11.74 36.86 -42.26
N GLU A 72 -12.11 37.77 -41.36
CA GLU A 72 -11.47 37.95 -40.07
C GLU A 72 -11.73 36.75 -39.14
N VAL A 73 -12.99 36.32 -39.00
CA VAL A 73 -13.36 35.15 -38.19
C VAL A 73 -12.79 33.85 -38.76
N ASP A 74 -12.79 33.69 -40.09
CA ASP A 74 -12.18 32.53 -40.76
C ASP A 74 -10.69 32.39 -40.41
N ALA A 75 -9.97 33.50 -40.29
CA ALA A 75 -8.56 33.48 -39.89
C ALA A 75 -8.35 32.94 -38.46
N ILE A 76 -9.28 33.18 -37.53
CA ILE A 76 -9.25 32.59 -36.18
C ILE A 76 -9.54 31.09 -36.27
N LEU A 77 -10.59 30.71 -37.01
CA LEU A 77 -10.99 29.31 -37.15
C LEU A 77 -9.88 28.47 -37.82
N GLN A 78 -9.15 29.03 -38.79
CA GLN A 78 -7.99 28.37 -39.40
C GLN A 78 -6.89 28.04 -38.38
N GLN A 79 -6.63 28.93 -37.41
CA GLN A 79 -5.65 28.66 -36.35
C GLN A 79 -6.08 27.52 -35.42
N LEU A 80 -7.38 27.34 -35.26
CA LEU A 80 -8.00 26.26 -34.49
C LEU A 80 -8.26 25.02 -35.35
N ASN A 81 -7.83 24.99 -36.60
CA ASN A 81 -8.14 23.94 -37.58
C ASN A 81 -9.65 23.65 -37.72
N TYR A 82 -10.49 24.67 -37.54
CA TYR A 82 -11.95 24.55 -37.51
C TYR A 82 -12.45 23.53 -36.48
N GLN A 83 -11.73 23.38 -35.37
CA GLN A 83 -12.07 22.44 -34.31
C GLN A 83 -12.23 23.15 -32.97
N THR A 84 -13.15 22.64 -32.17
CA THR A 84 -13.21 22.94 -30.73
C THR A 84 -13.08 21.67 -29.93
N ILE A 85 -12.46 21.78 -28.75
CA ILE A 85 -12.32 20.69 -27.80
C ILE A 85 -13.16 21.01 -26.58
N VAL A 86 -14.16 20.17 -26.32
CA VAL A 86 -15.06 20.29 -25.18
C VAL A 86 -14.74 19.16 -24.20
N GLY A 87 -14.72 19.45 -22.90
CA GLY A 87 -14.40 18.48 -21.86
C GLY A 87 -13.05 18.76 -21.21
N GLY A 88 -12.41 17.73 -20.64
CA GLY A 88 -11.16 17.93 -19.93
C GLY A 88 -10.54 16.66 -19.38
N SER A 89 -9.88 16.80 -18.24
CA SER A 89 -9.28 15.68 -17.54
C SER A 89 -9.52 15.77 -16.04
N GLY A 90 -9.50 14.60 -15.42
CA GLY A 90 -9.65 14.41 -13.99
C GLY A 90 -8.84 13.22 -13.51
N SER A 91 -9.17 12.77 -12.30
CA SER A 91 -8.53 11.67 -11.61
C SER A 91 -9.55 10.63 -11.17
N GLY A 92 -9.08 9.44 -10.81
CA GLY A 92 -9.91 8.39 -10.24
C GLY A 92 -9.10 7.42 -9.40
N ALA A 93 -9.78 6.50 -8.74
CA ALA A 93 -9.14 5.46 -7.93
C ALA A 93 -9.63 4.06 -8.33
N ILE A 94 -8.70 3.15 -8.57
CA ILE A 94 -9.01 1.73 -8.75
C ILE A 94 -9.38 1.15 -7.38
N ILE A 95 -10.55 0.52 -7.29
CA ILE A 95 -11.08 -0.06 -6.04
C ILE A 95 -11.18 -1.59 -6.09
N SER A 96 -10.92 -2.19 -7.24
CA SER A 96 -11.03 -3.64 -7.45
C SER A 96 -9.98 -4.13 -8.44
N PRO A 97 -9.31 -5.28 -8.19
CA PRO A 97 -8.21 -5.77 -9.01
C PRO A 97 -8.63 -6.18 -10.43
N ASN A 98 -9.93 -6.30 -10.68
CA ASN A 98 -10.51 -6.57 -11.99
C ASN A 98 -10.95 -5.30 -12.75
N GLY A 99 -10.58 -4.11 -12.27
CA GLY A 99 -10.66 -2.87 -13.02
C GLY A 99 -11.91 -2.01 -12.79
N TYR A 100 -12.47 -2.00 -11.57
CA TYR A 100 -13.45 -0.97 -11.22
C TYR A 100 -12.75 0.28 -10.70
N VAL A 101 -13.06 1.42 -11.31
CA VAL A 101 -12.52 2.74 -10.98
C VAL A 101 -13.67 3.64 -10.50
N VAL A 102 -13.45 4.39 -9.42
CA VAL A 102 -14.38 5.43 -8.97
C VAL A 102 -13.81 6.81 -9.31
N THR A 103 -14.69 7.72 -9.72
CA THR A 103 -14.37 9.13 -10.02
C THR A 103 -15.63 9.98 -9.85
N ASN A 104 -15.55 11.28 -10.12
CA ASN A 104 -16.72 12.13 -10.20
C ASN A 104 -17.46 11.98 -11.53
N ALA A 105 -18.74 12.33 -11.54
CA ALA A 105 -19.54 12.23 -12.75
C ALA A 105 -19.19 13.31 -13.77
N HIS A 106 -18.92 14.54 -13.32
CA HIS A 106 -18.49 15.61 -14.22
C HIS A 106 -17.15 15.31 -14.93
N VAL A 107 -16.30 14.44 -14.36
CA VAL A 107 -15.03 14.02 -14.97
C VAL A 107 -15.24 13.17 -16.22
N VAL A 108 -16.39 12.53 -16.35
CA VAL A 108 -16.74 11.64 -17.48
C VAL A 108 -18.02 12.07 -18.18
N GLU A 109 -18.47 13.30 -17.98
CA GLU A 109 -19.76 13.79 -18.47
C GLU A 109 -19.78 14.01 -19.98
N THR A 110 -18.68 14.48 -20.57
CA THR A 110 -18.63 14.84 -22.00
C THR A 110 -18.95 13.65 -22.90
N SER A 111 -18.43 12.46 -22.57
CA SER A 111 -18.76 11.24 -23.30
C SER A 111 -20.23 10.79 -23.18
N GLN A 112 -20.95 11.28 -22.17
CA GLN A 112 -22.35 10.95 -21.90
C GLN A 112 -23.34 11.97 -22.49
N MET A 113 -22.87 13.16 -22.88
CA MET A 113 -23.70 14.21 -23.47
C MET A 113 -24.13 13.87 -24.90
N GLU A 114 -25.24 14.46 -25.35
CA GLU A 114 -25.64 14.41 -26.75
C GLU A 114 -24.73 15.29 -27.61
N ASP A 115 -24.55 14.93 -28.88
CA ASP A 115 -23.64 15.65 -29.79
C ASP A 115 -24.03 17.12 -29.95
N VAL A 116 -25.33 17.43 -29.88
CA VAL A 116 -25.84 18.81 -29.94
C VAL A 116 -25.44 19.64 -28.72
N ASP A 117 -25.43 19.05 -27.53
CA ASP A 117 -25.05 19.75 -26.30
C ASP A 117 -23.55 20.04 -26.30
N ILE A 118 -22.76 19.07 -26.78
CA ILE A 118 -21.32 19.23 -26.96
C ILE A 118 -21.02 20.31 -28.00
N ALA A 119 -21.69 20.27 -29.16
CA ALA A 119 -21.54 21.29 -30.19
C ALA A 119 -21.92 22.68 -29.68
N THR A 120 -22.99 22.78 -28.89
CA THR A 120 -23.41 24.04 -28.26
C THR A 120 -22.32 24.57 -27.32
N ALA A 121 -21.77 23.74 -26.43
CA ALA A 121 -20.66 24.14 -25.57
C ALA A 121 -19.41 24.54 -26.37
N GLY A 122 -19.13 23.85 -27.48
CA GLY A 122 -18.04 24.19 -28.40
C GLY A 122 -18.24 25.56 -29.06
N LEU A 123 -19.47 25.88 -29.45
CA LEU A 123 -19.82 27.18 -30.02
C LEU A 123 -19.67 28.31 -29.00
N GLU A 124 -20.09 28.08 -27.76
CA GLU A 124 -19.93 29.05 -26.66
C GLU A 124 -18.45 29.38 -26.42
N GLN A 125 -17.56 28.38 -26.47
CA GLN A 125 -16.11 28.61 -26.38
C GLN A 125 -15.57 29.46 -27.55
N LEU A 126 -15.99 29.17 -28.79
CA LEU A 126 -15.59 29.99 -29.95
C LEU A 126 -16.11 31.41 -29.82
N ALA A 127 -17.36 31.58 -29.39
CA ALA A 127 -17.96 32.89 -29.19
C ALA A 127 -17.17 33.71 -28.16
N ALA A 128 -16.72 33.09 -27.07
CA ALA A 128 -15.86 33.74 -26.08
C ALA A 128 -14.51 34.17 -26.68
N ILE A 129 -13.85 33.29 -27.45
CA ILE A 129 -12.57 33.60 -28.11
C ILE A 129 -12.72 34.75 -29.11
N VAL A 130 -13.74 34.69 -29.97
CA VAL A 130 -14.01 35.73 -30.97
C VAL A 130 -14.37 37.05 -30.30
N ALA A 131 -15.24 37.03 -29.28
CA ALA A 131 -15.59 38.22 -28.52
C ALA A 131 -14.37 38.86 -27.85
N GLU A 132 -13.51 38.07 -27.21
CA GLU A 132 -12.29 38.56 -26.57
C GLU A 132 -11.31 39.16 -27.60
N TYR A 133 -11.08 38.46 -28.72
CA TYR A 133 -10.14 38.87 -29.75
C TYR A 133 -10.54 40.20 -30.39
N TYR A 134 -11.82 40.38 -30.71
CA TYR A 134 -12.34 41.62 -31.32
C TYR A 134 -12.78 42.67 -30.30
N GLN A 135 -12.73 42.37 -29.00
CA GLN A 135 -13.27 43.22 -27.93
C GLN A 135 -14.75 43.55 -28.12
N GLU A 136 -15.52 42.57 -28.59
CA GLU A 136 -16.95 42.67 -28.87
C GLU A 136 -17.81 42.04 -27.77
N ASP A 137 -19.12 42.32 -27.79
CA ASP A 137 -20.05 41.67 -26.87
C ASP A 137 -20.15 40.16 -27.19
N TYR A 138 -20.07 39.33 -26.15
CA TYR A 138 -20.22 37.88 -26.26
C TYR A 138 -21.48 37.46 -27.04
N SER A 139 -22.60 38.15 -26.80
CA SER A 139 -23.88 37.84 -27.43
C SER A 139 -23.83 38.09 -28.94
N ILE A 140 -23.12 39.15 -29.37
CA ILE A 140 -22.95 39.48 -30.79
C ILE A 140 -22.08 38.41 -31.47
N ALA A 141 -20.96 38.04 -30.86
CA ALA A 141 -20.10 36.98 -31.38
C ALA A 141 -20.84 35.63 -31.45
N TYR A 142 -21.60 35.30 -30.42
CA TYR A 142 -22.41 34.08 -30.37
C TYR A 142 -23.47 34.05 -31.47
N GLU A 143 -24.26 35.11 -31.63
CA GLU A 143 -25.28 35.18 -32.69
C GLU A 143 -24.68 35.08 -34.10
N TYR A 144 -23.53 35.73 -34.32
CA TYR A 144 -22.80 35.65 -35.58
C TYR A 144 -22.35 34.22 -35.88
N LEU A 145 -21.66 33.58 -34.93
CA LEU A 145 -21.17 32.22 -35.09
C LEU A 145 -22.32 31.21 -35.20
N TRP A 146 -23.38 31.35 -34.41
CA TRP A 146 -24.60 30.53 -34.53
C TRP A 146 -25.21 30.59 -35.93
N THR A 147 -25.11 31.74 -36.60
CA THR A 147 -25.67 31.94 -37.95
C THR A 147 -24.80 31.31 -39.04
N PHE A 148 -23.48 31.33 -38.88
CA PHE A 148 -22.53 30.98 -39.95
C PHE A 148 -21.72 29.72 -39.71
N LEU A 149 -21.80 29.12 -38.52
CA LEU A 149 -21.20 27.83 -38.21
C LEU A 149 -22.24 26.70 -38.18
N GLU A 150 -21.82 25.55 -38.70
CA GLU A 150 -22.53 24.29 -38.59
C GLU A 150 -21.54 23.21 -38.17
N TYR A 151 -21.84 22.47 -37.10
CA TYR A 151 -21.02 21.32 -36.73
C TYR A 151 -21.27 20.17 -37.71
N THR A 152 -20.20 19.46 -38.08
CA THR A 152 -20.27 18.33 -39.02
C THR A 152 -20.13 17.00 -38.31
N THR A 153 -19.17 16.90 -37.39
CA THR A 153 -18.84 15.68 -36.66
C THR A 153 -18.53 16.02 -35.21
N VAL A 154 -18.94 15.13 -34.30
CA VAL A 154 -18.53 15.14 -32.90
C VAL A 154 -17.82 13.83 -32.61
N THR A 155 -16.53 13.90 -32.29
CA THR A 155 -15.70 12.72 -31.96
C THR A 155 -15.42 12.69 -30.46
N LYS A 156 -16.09 11.78 -29.74
CA LYS A 156 -15.92 11.59 -28.28
C LYS A 156 -14.73 10.69 -27.96
N VAL A 157 -13.95 11.06 -26.96
CA VAL A 157 -12.77 10.33 -26.48
C VAL A 157 -12.84 10.21 -24.97
N GLN A 158 -12.92 8.97 -24.47
CA GLN A 158 -12.76 8.64 -23.05
C GLN A 158 -11.59 7.67 -22.88
N LYS A 159 -10.58 8.06 -22.09
CA LYS A 159 -9.39 7.24 -21.81
C LYS A 159 -9.00 7.30 -20.34
N ILE A 160 -8.57 6.15 -19.82
CA ILE A 160 -8.01 6.00 -18.48
C ILE A 160 -6.53 5.71 -18.64
N VAL A 161 -5.69 6.59 -18.09
CA VAL A 161 -4.24 6.43 -18.08
C VAL A 161 -3.82 5.91 -16.71
N LEU A 162 -3.23 4.72 -16.69
CA LEU A 162 -2.70 4.11 -15.48
C LEU A 162 -1.34 4.72 -15.11
N PRO A 163 -0.93 4.70 -13.83
CA PRO A 163 0.39 5.17 -13.40
C PRO A 163 1.57 4.53 -14.13
N GLY A 164 1.40 3.31 -14.63
CA GLY A 164 2.41 2.60 -15.42
C GLY A 164 2.55 3.08 -16.87
N GLY A 165 1.70 4.00 -17.32
CA GLY A 165 1.64 4.53 -18.69
C GLY A 165 0.66 3.80 -19.63
N ASP A 166 0.01 2.72 -19.17
CA ASP A 166 -1.01 2.04 -19.97
C ASP A 166 -2.23 2.95 -20.17
N ILE A 167 -2.74 3.01 -21.41
CA ILE A 167 -3.93 3.78 -21.77
C ILE A 167 -5.05 2.81 -22.14
N LEU A 168 -6.18 2.90 -21.45
CA LEU A 168 -7.30 1.97 -21.56
C LEU A 168 -8.61 2.70 -21.84
N ASP A 169 -9.54 2.02 -22.50
CA ASP A 169 -10.94 2.44 -22.57
C ASP A 169 -11.66 2.17 -21.24
N GLY A 170 -12.61 3.03 -20.91
CA GLY A 170 -13.50 2.89 -19.77
C GLY A 170 -14.93 2.73 -20.20
N GLU A 171 -15.66 1.84 -19.53
CA GLU A 171 -17.11 1.75 -19.66
C GLU A 171 -17.78 2.26 -18.39
N VAL A 172 -18.66 3.25 -18.51
CA VAL A 172 -19.44 3.78 -17.39
C VAL A 172 -20.46 2.72 -16.94
N LYS A 173 -20.35 2.26 -15.69
CA LYS A 173 -21.21 1.22 -15.07
C LYS A 173 -22.29 1.80 -14.16
N SER A 174 -22.02 2.94 -13.56
CA SER A 174 -23.01 3.74 -12.85
C SER A 174 -22.60 5.21 -12.91
N TYR A 175 -23.60 6.09 -12.90
CA TYR A 175 -23.43 7.52 -13.11
C TYR A 175 -24.52 8.27 -12.33
N GLY A 176 -24.11 9.21 -11.48
CA GLY A 176 -25.02 10.13 -10.79
C GLY A 176 -24.78 11.53 -11.32
N ALA A 177 -25.84 12.26 -11.67
CA ALA A 177 -25.70 13.60 -12.27
C ALA A 177 -24.72 14.52 -11.49
N PRO A 178 -24.03 15.45 -12.14
CA PRO A 178 -23.08 16.33 -11.46
C PRO A 178 -23.75 17.50 -10.71
N PHE A 179 -24.96 17.91 -11.08
CA PHE A 179 -25.69 19.04 -10.46
C PHE A 179 -27.04 18.65 -9.82
N ASN A 180 -27.48 19.46 -8.86
CA ASN A 180 -28.74 19.36 -8.10
C ASN A 180 -28.88 18.12 -7.20
N GLU A 181 -29.49 17.05 -7.73
CA GLU A 181 -29.80 15.82 -7.00
C GLU A 181 -28.72 14.75 -7.17
N GLY A 182 -27.87 14.92 -8.18
CA GLY A 182 -26.87 13.94 -8.51
C GLY A 182 -25.64 14.08 -7.60
N LYS A 183 -25.21 12.94 -7.09
CA LYS A 183 -24.17 12.80 -6.07
C LYS A 183 -22.76 13.02 -6.61
N ASP A 184 -22.62 13.44 -7.88
CA ASP A 184 -21.37 13.62 -8.62
C ASP A 184 -20.41 12.43 -8.49
N VAL A 185 -20.92 11.22 -8.78
CA VAL A 185 -20.13 9.97 -8.75
C VAL A 185 -20.33 9.21 -10.06
N ALA A 186 -19.24 8.71 -10.61
CA ALA A 186 -19.24 7.69 -11.64
C ALA A 186 -18.38 6.49 -11.23
N VAL A 187 -18.79 5.31 -11.70
CA VAL A 187 -18.00 4.08 -11.60
C VAL A 187 -17.71 3.58 -13.00
N LEU A 188 -16.44 3.43 -13.33
CA LEU A 188 -15.97 2.94 -14.62
C LEU A 188 -15.48 1.50 -14.49
N LYS A 189 -15.54 0.77 -15.60
CA LYS A 189 -14.90 -0.54 -15.77
C LYS A 189 -13.83 -0.43 -16.85
N ILE A 190 -12.59 -0.79 -16.49
CA ILE A 190 -11.44 -0.92 -17.39
C ILE A 190 -10.98 -2.38 -17.46
N GLU A 191 -10.32 -2.77 -18.54
CA GLU A 191 -9.73 -4.11 -18.65
C GLU A 191 -8.45 -4.25 -17.83
N GLY A 192 -8.31 -5.35 -17.09
CA GLY A 192 -7.14 -5.59 -16.25
C GLY A 192 -7.35 -6.68 -15.20
N LYS A 193 -6.23 -7.18 -14.67
CA LYS A 193 -6.20 -8.18 -13.59
C LYS A 193 -5.07 -7.82 -12.62
N ASN A 194 -5.32 -8.08 -11.33
CA ASN A 194 -4.39 -7.74 -10.25
C ASN A 194 -3.96 -6.27 -10.28
N LEU A 195 -4.84 -5.38 -10.75
CA LEU A 195 -4.59 -3.95 -10.68
C LEU A 195 -4.39 -3.52 -9.22
N PRO A 196 -3.49 -2.57 -8.93
CA PRO A 196 -3.43 -1.94 -7.62
C PRO A 196 -4.78 -1.34 -7.22
N THR A 197 -5.09 -1.33 -5.92
CA THR A 197 -6.40 -0.95 -5.39
C THR A 197 -6.31 -0.15 -4.10
N LEU A 198 -7.24 0.79 -3.94
CA LEU A 198 -7.52 1.47 -2.69
C LEU A 198 -8.77 0.91 -2.02
N LYS A 199 -8.76 0.93 -0.68
CA LYS A 199 -9.89 0.49 0.13
C LYS A 199 -10.87 1.66 0.33
N LEU A 200 -12.16 1.39 0.22
CA LEU A 200 -13.21 2.33 0.61
C LEU A 200 -13.37 2.31 2.14
N GLY A 201 -13.20 3.47 2.76
CA GLY A 201 -13.34 3.70 4.19
C GLY A 201 -14.80 3.91 4.60
N ASP A 202 -15.03 4.77 5.59
CA ASP A 202 -16.37 5.11 6.06
C ASP A 202 -16.44 6.61 6.43
N SER A 203 -17.24 7.37 5.68
CA SER A 203 -17.40 8.81 5.87
C SER A 203 -18.28 9.17 7.07
N GLU A 204 -18.88 8.22 7.78
CA GLU A 204 -19.57 8.48 9.05
C GLU A 204 -18.63 8.47 10.25
N THR A 205 -17.39 8.01 10.05
CA THR A 205 -16.39 7.88 11.13
C THR A 205 -15.37 9.02 11.15
N ILE A 206 -15.49 9.97 10.23
CA ILE A 206 -14.59 11.12 10.12
C ILE A 206 -15.06 12.26 11.03
N GLU A 207 -14.10 13.02 11.55
CA GLU A 207 -14.35 14.19 12.39
C GLU A 207 -13.65 15.43 11.81
N ASP A 208 -14.09 16.61 12.22
CA ASP A 208 -13.38 17.85 11.92
C ASP A 208 -11.93 17.75 12.42
N GLN A 209 -11.00 18.39 11.70
CA GLN A 209 -9.55 18.38 11.95
C GLN A 209 -8.86 17.01 11.76
N ASN A 210 -9.57 15.98 11.28
CA ASN A 210 -8.90 14.76 10.82
C ASN A 210 -7.97 15.09 9.65
N ASN A 211 -6.72 14.63 9.74
CA ASN A 211 -5.74 14.76 8.66
C ASN A 211 -6.17 13.92 7.45
N ILE A 212 -6.06 14.52 6.27
CA ILE A 212 -6.41 13.91 5.00
C ILE A 212 -5.32 14.17 3.97
N TRP A 213 -5.34 13.36 2.92
CA TRP A 213 -4.51 13.56 1.75
C TRP A 213 -5.34 13.41 0.49
N VAL A 214 -5.20 14.34 -0.44
CA VAL A 214 -5.82 14.31 -1.76
C VAL A 214 -4.76 13.84 -2.74
N ILE A 215 -5.09 12.83 -3.55
CA ILE A 215 -4.18 12.31 -4.59
C ILE A 215 -4.86 12.47 -5.94
N GLY A 216 -4.14 12.99 -6.92
CA GLY A 216 -4.67 13.23 -8.26
C GLY A 216 -3.62 13.68 -9.25
N TYR A 217 -4.07 13.90 -10.48
CA TYR A 217 -3.28 14.37 -11.62
C TYR A 217 -3.65 15.82 -11.91
N PRO A 218 -2.87 16.80 -11.47
CA PRO A 218 -3.19 18.20 -11.72
C PRO A 218 -3.11 18.50 -13.22
N GLY A 219 -4.09 19.23 -13.75
CA GLY A 219 -4.15 19.64 -15.17
C GLY A 219 -3.00 20.56 -15.59
N ALA A 220 -2.25 21.14 -14.63
CA ALA A 220 -1.00 21.83 -14.92
C ALA A 220 0.06 20.92 -15.58
N ALA A 221 -0.08 19.59 -15.46
CA ALA A 221 0.73 18.62 -16.20
C ALA A 221 0.45 18.60 -17.71
N ASP A 222 -0.59 19.30 -18.18
CA ASP A 222 -0.89 19.56 -19.60
C ASP A 222 -0.32 20.90 -20.10
N SER A 223 0.34 21.67 -19.22
CA SER A 223 1.06 22.87 -19.62
C SER A 223 2.36 22.48 -20.34
N GLU A 224 2.67 23.16 -21.45
CA GLU A 224 3.95 23.06 -22.16
C GLU A 224 5.18 23.35 -21.26
N LEU A 225 4.96 23.88 -20.05
CA LEU A 225 5.98 24.15 -19.04
C LEU A 225 6.54 22.88 -18.36
N LEU A 226 5.85 21.73 -18.45
CA LEU A 226 6.27 20.47 -17.82
C LEU A 226 6.57 19.39 -18.85
N SER A 227 7.51 18.49 -18.52
CA SER A 227 7.85 17.37 -19.42
C SER A 227 6.65 16.42 -19.58
N PRO A 228 6.49 15.76 -20.74
CA PRO A 228 5.41 14.77 -20.94
C PRO A 228 5.37 13.67 -19.86
N ASP A 229 6.52 13.29 -19.29
CA ASP A 229 6.61 12.31 -18.20
C ASP A 229 5.93 12.80 -16.91
N SER A 230 5.83 14.12 -16.70
CA SER A 230 5.13 14.72 -15.56
C SER A 230 3.61 14.50 -15.62
N ALA A 231 3.05 14.19 -16.79
CA ALA A 231 1.64 13.83 -16.95
C ALA A 231 1.29 12.48 -16.33
N LEU A 232 2.28 11.64 -16.04
CA LEU A 232 2.12 10.33 -15.39
C LEU A 232 2.40 10.37 -13.88
N GLU A 233 2.82 11.52 -13.35
CA GLU A 233 3.10 11.70 -11.93
C GLU A 233 1.93 12.34 -11.19
N SER A 234 1.27 11.56 -10.33
CA SER A 234 0.25 12.10 -9.42
C SER A 234 0.86 12.96 -8.30
N SER A 235 0.17 14.04 -7.94
CA SER A 235 0.46 14.83 -6.74
C SER A 235 -0.27 14.27 -5.52
N MET A 236 0.27 14.54 -4.33
CA MET A 236 -0.37 14.24 -3.06
C MET A 236 -0.33 15.46 -2.16
N ASN A 237 -1.50 15.99 -1.83
CA ASN A 237 -1.66 17.24 -1.10
C ASN A 237 -2.26 16.94 0.26
N ALA A 238 -1.53 17.30 1.33
CA ALA A 238 -2.02 17.14 2.70
C ALA A 238 -2.99 18.28 3.06
N GLY A 239 -3.93 17.98 3.95
CA GLY A 239 -4.84 18.94 4.57
C GLY A 239 -5.64 18.31 5.70
N GLN A 240 -6.73 18.94 6.08
CA GLN A 240 -7.65 18.54 7.13
C GLN A 240 -9.10 18.68 6.69
N ILE A 241 -9.97 17.93 7.34
CA ILE A 241 -11.42 18.16 7.27
C ILE A 241 -11.76 19.42 8.06
N THR A 242 -12.43 20.36 7.41
CA THR A 242 -12.89 21.61 8.02
C THR A 242 -14.39 21.60 8.33
N ALA A 243 -15.16 20.74 7.67
CA ALA A 243 -16.54 20.42 8.03
C ALA A 243 -16.97 19.07 7.43
N THR A 244 -17.73 18.26 8.17
CA THR A 244 -18.13 16.91 7.74
C THR A 244 -19.43 16.83 6.94
N SER A 245 -20.31 17.83 7.04
CA SER A 245 -21.63 17.80 6.37
C SER A 245 -22.09 19.20 5.96
N LYS A 246 -21.57 19.69 4.83
CA LYS A 246 -22.07 20.89 4.14
C LYS A 246 -22.99 20.48 3.00
N SER A 247 -23.87 21.39 2.55
CA SER A 247 -24.62 21.20 1.31
C SER A 247 -24.34 22.38 0.39
N LEU A 248 -23.99 22.10 -0.87
CA LEU A 248 -23.70 23.14 -1.86
C LEU A 248 -24.96 23.87 -2.33
N GLN A 249 -26.13 23.25 -2.15
CA GLN A 249 -27.44 23.82 -2.48
C GLN A 249 -28.49 23.43 -1.43
N GLN A 250 -29.61 24.16 -1.35
CA GLN A 250 -30.70 23.74 -0.44
C GLN A 250 -31.30 22.41 -0.91
N GLY A 251 -31.26 21.39 -0.05
CA GLY A 251 -31.73 20.04 -0.37
C GLY A 251 -30.73 19.16 -1.15
N GLY A 252 -29.53 19.66 -1.44
CA GLY A 252 -28.47 18.89 -2.11
C GLY A 252 -27.86 17.78 -1.22
N SER A 253 -27.10 16.88 -1.86
CA SER A 253 -26.37 15.82 -1.14
C SER A 253 -25.24 16.42 -0.27
N PRO A 254 -25.02 15.86 0.94
CA PRO A 254 -23.97 16.36 1.82
C PRO A 254 -22.57 16.15 1.22
N VAL A 255 -21.70 17.12 1.41
CA VAL A 255 -20.28 17.13 1.02
C VAL A 255 -19.39 17.36 2.23
N ILE A 256 -18.16 16.85 2.14
CA ILE A 256 -17.08 17.08 3.11
C ILE A 256 -16.32 18.32 2.66
N GLN A 257 -16.09 19.27 3.56
CA GLN A 257 -15.24 20.44 3.32
C GLN A 257 -13.82 20.15 3.80
N ILE A 258 -12.82 20.48 2.99
CA ILE A 258 -11.39 20.24 3.28
C ILE A 258 -10.57 21.49 2.96
N ASP A 259 -9.39 21.64 3.57
CA ASP A 259 -8.44 22.73 3.28
C ASP A 259 -7.21 22.30 2.46
N ALA A 260 -7.18 21.03 2.01
CA ALA A 260 -6.12 20.55 1.13
C ALA A 260 -6.14 21.31 -0.20
N ALA A 261 -4.98 21.79 -0.62
CA ALA A 261 -4.82 22.45 -1.91
C ALA A 261 -5.15 21.48 -3.04
N ALA A 262 -5.96 21.94 -3.98
CA ALA A 262 -6.35 21.20 -5.18
C ALA A 262 -6.56 22.16 -6.35
N THR A 263 -6.34 21.65 -7.55
CA THR A 263 -6.52 22.36 -8.83
C THR A 263 -7.37 21.54 -9.79
N HIS A 264 -7.77 22.12 -10.92
CA HIS A 264 -8.24 21.37 -12.09
C HIS A 264 -7.35 20.15 -12.39
N GLY A 265 -7.98 19.04 -12.79
CA GLY A 265 -7.37 17.70 -12.96
C GLY A 265 -7.41 16.80 -11.72
N ASN A 266 -7.39 17.34 -10.49
CA ASN A 266 -7.45 16.50 -9.29
C ASN A 266 -8.84 15.94 -9.00
N SER A 267 -9.90 16.53 -9.57
CA SER A 267 -11.28 16.10 -9.31
C SER A 267 -11.50 14.65 -9.70
N GLY A 268 -12.33 13.97 -8.91
CA GLY A 268 -12.51 12.53 -8.93
C GLY A 268 -11.39 11.75 -8.24
N GLY A 269 -10.28 12.40 -7.90
CA GLY A 269 -9.17 11.81 -7.15
C GLY A 269 -9.57 11.47 -5.71
N PRO A 270 -8.99 10.41 -5.12
CA PRO A 270 -9.35 9.98 -3.78
C PRO A 270 -8.85 10.96 -2.71
N VAL A 271 -9.73 11.25 -1.76
CA VAL A 271 -9.38 11.82 -0.46
C VAL A 271 -9.22 10.65 0.52
N ILE A 272 -8.02 10.45 1.05
CA ILE A 272 -7.69 9.33 1.94
C ILE A 272 -7.40 9.78 3.36
N ASN A 273 -7.70 8.92 4.32
CA ASN A 273 -7.34 9.10 5.73
C ASN A 273 -5.93 8.55 6.05
N ASP A 274 -5.56 8.59 7.34
CA ASP A 274 -4.28 8.11 7.87
C ASP A 274 -4.00 6.62 7.66
N LYS A 275 -5.03 5.82 7.33
CA LYS A 275 -4.93 4.39 7.01
C LYS A 275 -4.77 4.13 5.51
N GLY A 276 -4.93 5.16 4.68
CA GLY A 276 -5.01 5.04 3.22
C GLY A 276 -6.37 4.54 2.72
N ASP A 277 -7.40 4.59 3.57
CA ASP A 277 -8.77 4.30 3.13
C ASP A 277 -9.38 5.57 2.50
N ILE A 278 -10.07 5.43 1.37
CA ILE A 278 -10.81 6.52 0.71
C ILE A 278 -11.97 6.92 1.62
N ILE A 279 -12.04 8.20 1.97
CA ILE A 279 -13.15 8.80 2.73
C ILE A 279 -14.02 9.73 1.88
N GLY A 280 -13.55 10.10 0.69
CA GLY A 280 -14.34 10.82 -0.31
C GLY A 280 -13.62 10.95 -1.65
N LEU A 281 -14.29 11.54 -2.64
CA LEU A 281 -13.71 11.93 -3.93
C LEU A 281 -13.69 13.44 -4.02
N LEU A 282 -12.52 14.03 -4.27
CA LEU A 282 -12.39 15.48 -4.42
C LEU A 282 -13.29 15.95 -5.56
N THR A 283 -14.17 16.92 -5.30
CA THR A 283 -15.04 17.54 -6.31
C THR A 283 -14.92 19.06 -6.26
N PHE A 284 -15.29 19.73 -7.35
CA PHE A 284 -15.34 21.18 -7.40
C PHE A 284 -16.64 21.71 -6.80
N GLY A 285 -16.52 22.66 -5.89
CA GLY A 285 -17.60 23.59 -5.53
C GLY A 285 -17.31 24.97 -6.13
N PRO A 286 -18.06 26.02 -5.73
CA PRO A 286 -17.72 27.39 -6.07
C PRO A 286 -16.24 27.66 -5.74
N GLU A 287 -15.49 28.28 -6.65
CA GLU A 287 -14.07 28.58 -6.44
C GLU A 287 -13.92 29.63 -5.34
N VAL A 288 -13.80 29.16 -4.10
CA VAL A 288 -13.57 30.00 -2.93
C VAL A 288 -12.18 29.71 -2.41
N GLN A 289 -11.37 30.77 -2.30
CA GLN A 289 -10.02 30.64 -1.76
C GLN A 289 -10.03 30.02 -0.37
N GLY A 290 -9.24 28.96 -0.19
CA GLY A 290 -8.91 28.40 1.11
C GLY A 290 -9.68 27.14 1.52
N PHE A 291 -10.60 26.61 0.69
CA PHE A 291 -11.20 25.29 0.92
C PHE A 291 -11.68 24.63 -0.38
N ASN A 292 -11.80 23.31 -0.33
CA ASN A 292 -12.33 22.44 -1.39
C ASN A 292 -13.41 21.52 -0.82
N PHE A 293 -14.08 20.77 -1.70
CA PHE A 293 -15.13 19.84 -1.31
C PHE A 293 -14.80 18.41 -1.76
N ALA A 294 -15.40 17.44 -1.07
CA ALA A 294 -15.33 16.04 -1.46
C ALA A 294 -16.69 15.36 -1.30
N VAL A 295 -17.03 14.52 -2.28
CA VAL A 295 -18.19 13.63 -2.20
C VAL A 295 -17.89 12.53 -1.18
N PRO A 296 -18.73 12.31 -0.15
CA PRO A 296 -18.48 11.32 0.89
C PRO A 296 -18.38 9.89 0.34
N VAL A 297 -17.47 9.06 0.89
CA VAL A 297 -17.30 7.68 0.39
C VAL A 297 -18.55 6.81 0.56
N ASN A 298 -19.41 7.06 1.56
CA ASN A 298 -20.65 6.30 1.69
C ASN A 298 -21.62 6.55 0.52
N THR A 299 -21.63 7.77 -0.02
CA THR A 299 -22.29 8.08 -1.29
C THR A 299 -21.64 7.30 -2.44
N VAL A 300 -20.31 7.27 -2.53
CA VAL A 300 -19.59 6.51 -3.57
C VAL A 300 -19.94 5.01 -3.53
N LYS A 301 -20.06 4.42 -2.33
CA LYS A 301 -20.44 3.01 -2.15
C LYS A 301 -21.81 2.69 -2.75
N GLU A 302 -22.76 3.63 -2.76
CA GLU A 302 -24.06 3.41 -3.39
C GLU A 302 -23.91 3.13 -4.89
N PHE A 303 -23.08 3.92 -5.58
CA PHE A 303 -22.81 3.77 -7.01
C PHE A 303 -21.94 2.55 -7.31
N VAL A 304 -21.00 2.21 -6.43
CA VAL A 304 -20.22 0.97 -6.51
C VAL A 304 -21.14 -0.26 -6.44
N ASN A 305 -22.15 -0.23 -5.55
CA ASN A 305 -23.14 -1.30 -5.45
C ASN A 305 -24.04 -1.36 -6.69
N GLN A 306 -24.50 -0.21 -7.22
CA GLN A 306 -25.28 -0.14 -8.46
C GLN A 306 -24.51 -0.70 -9.67
N ALA A 307 -23.21 -0.42 -9.76
CA ALA A 307 -22.32 -0.96 -10.78
C ALA A 307 -22.05 -2.48 -10.62
N GLY A 308 -22.53 -3.12 -9.55
CA GLY A 308 -22.25 -4.52 -9.25
C GLY A 308 -20.79 -4.80 -8.85
N ALA A 309 -20.05 -3.75 -8.48
CA ALA A 309 -18.65 -3.82 -8.13
C ALA A 309 -18.45 -4.22 -6.67
N LYS A 310 -17.25 -4.71 -6.34
CA LYS A 310 -16.84 -4.99 -4.96
C LYS A 310 -15.50 -4.36 -4.68
N ASN A 311 -15.41 -3.57 -3.62
CA ASN A 311 -14.11 -3.09 -3.16
C ASN A 311 -13.31 -4.26 -2.58
N THR A 312 -12.20 -4.59 -3.21
CA THR A 312 -11.37 -5.73 -2.82
C THR A 312 -9.90 -5.38 -2.98
N ARG A 313 -9.09 -5.78 -1.99
CA ARG A 313 -7.65 -5.54 -2.02
C ARG A 313 -6.99 -6.49 -3.02
N SER A 314 -6.11 -5.97 -3.88
CA SER A 314 -5.36 -6.79 -4.83
C SER A 314 -4.19 -7.53 -4.18
N SER A 315 -3.77 -8.64 -4.81
CA SER A 315 -2.51 -9.31 -4.45
C SER A 315 -1.29 -8.44 -4.72
N THR A 316 -1.36 -7.58 -5.74
CA THR A 316 -0.34 -6.58 -6.09
C THR A 316 -0.08 -5.63 -4.93
N ASP A 317 -1.12 -4.98 -4.38
CA ASP A 317 -0.98 -4.06 -3.25
C ASP A 317 -0.49 -4.75 -1.98
N LYS A 318 -0.90 -6.00 -1.79
CA LYS A 318 -0.45 -6.78 -0.64
C LYS A 318 1.06 -7.02 -0.74
N LEU A 319 1.53 -7.57 -1.85
CA LEU A 319 2.93 -7.87 -2.06
C LEU A 319 3.79 -6.61 -2.09
N PHE A 320 3.32 -5.55 -2.76
CA PHE A 320 4.06 -4.29 -2.85
C PHE A 320 4.22 -3.64 -1.48
N LYS A 321 3.15 -3.57 -0.68
CA LYS A 321 3.22 -3.07 0.70
C LYS A 321 4.16 -3.89 1.59
N GLU A 322 4.08 -5.22 1.51
CA GLU A 322 5.01 -6.11 2.23
C GLU A 322 6.47 -5.85 1.81
N GLY A 323 6.72 -5.70 0.50
CA GLY A 323 8.04 -5.36 -0.03
C GLY A 323 8.57 -4.03 0.48
N LEU A 324 7.74 -2.98 0.50
CA LEU A 324 8.11 -1.66 1.03
C LEU A 324 8.45 -1.70 2.52
N GLU A 325 7.65 -2.40 3.32
CA GLU A 325 7.91 -2.54 4.76
C GLU A 325 9.24 -3.25 5.03
N LEU A 326 9.55 -4.31 4.26
CA LEU A 326 10.84 -5.00 4.31
C LEU A 326 11.99 -4.10 3.85
N TYR A 327 11.81 -3.40 2.73
CA TYR A 327 12.80 -2.49 2.15
C TYR A 327 13.19 -1.38 3.13
N TRP A 328 12.21 -0.70 3.73
CA TRP A 328 12.46 0.34 4.73
C TRP A 328 13.07 -0.20 6.02
N GLY A 329 12.73 -1.44 6.39
CA GLY A 329 13.34 -2.15 7.51
C GLY A 329 14.79 -2.58 7.28
N GLY A 330 15.28 -2.54 6.03
CA GLY A 330 16.62 -2.98 5.63
C GLY A 330 16.73 -4.47 5.31
N TYR A 331 15.61 -5.14 5.01
CA TYR A 331 15.54 -6.54 4.61
C TYR A 331 15.46 -6.62 3.08
N TYR A 332 16.51 -6.17 2.40
CA TYR A 332 16.51 -5.96 0.94
C TYR A 332 16.37 -7.24 0.13
N LYS A 333 16.89 -8.36 0.63
CA LYS A 333 16.73 -9.67 -0.03
C LYS A 333 15.27 -10.11 -0.03
N ASP A 334 14.62 -10.07 1.13
CA ASP A 334 13.20 -10.41 1.27
C ASP A 334 12.30 -9.42 0.49
N ALA A 335 12.65 -8.13 0.51
CA ALA A 335 11.95 -7.10 -0.26
C ALA A 335 12.02 -7.36 -1.77
N LEU A 336 13.21 -7.72 -2.28
CA LEU A 336 13.42 -8.06 -3.68
C LEU A 336 12.48 -9.18 -4.14
N GLU A 337 12.37 -10.26 -3.37
CA GLU A 337 11.47 -11.38 -3.69
C GLU A 337 10.00 -10.92 -3.82
N LYS A 338 9.56 -10.00 -2.96
CA LYS A 338 8.21 -9.41 -3.02
C LYS A 338 8.03 -8.52 -4.23
N PHE A 339 8.99 -7.66 -4.55
CA PHE A 339 8.91 -6.77 -5.70
C PHE A 339 8.97 -7.54 -7.02
N GLU A 340 9.78 -8.58 -7.12
CA GLU A 340 9.76 -9.48 -8.29
C GLU A 340 8.43 -10.22 -8.41
N ALA A 341 7.81 -10.62 -7.29
CA ALA A 341 6.47 -11.20 -7.31
C ALA A 341 5.42 -10.22 -7.84
N VAL A 342 5.51 -8.94 -7.46
CA VAL A 342 4.68 -7.86 -8.03
C VAL A 342 4.91 -7.76 -9.54
N ALA A 343 6.17 -7.67 -9.99
CA ALA A 343 6.49 -7.57 -11.41
C ALA A 343 6.01 -8.78 -12.24
N ARG A 344 5.92 -9.98 -11.64
CA ARG A 344 5.36 -11.17 -12.29
C ARG A 344 3.84 -11.11 -12.47
N ILE A 345 3.11 -10.57 -11.50
CA ILE A 345 1.63 -10.54 -11.53
C ILE A 345 1.05 -9.25 -12.12
N TYR A 346 1.84 -8.18 -12.12
CA TYR A 346 1.51 -6.87 -12.68
C TYR A 346 2.78 -6.16 -13.22
N PRO A 347 3.23 -6.51 -14.45
CA PRO A 347 4.51 -6.04 -15.01
C PRO A 347 4.61 -4.52 -15.20
N ASN A 348 3.48 -3.85 -15.43
CA ASN A 348 3.39 -2.40 -15.66
C ASN A 348 3.13 -1.62 -14.36
N HIS A 349 3.54 -2.15 -13.21
CA HIS A 349 3.52 -1.39 -11.96
C HIS A 349 4.44 -0.17 -12.06
N SER A 350 3.95 1.03 -11.73
CA SER A 350 4.69 2.29 -11.87
C SER A 350 6.01 2.29 -11.09
N GLU A 351 5.96 1.86 -9.82
CA GLU A 351 7.13 1.98 -8.94
C GLU A 351 8.04 0.75 -8.86
N VAL A 352 7.58 -0.45 -9.22
CA VAL A 352 8.25 -1.69 -8.77
C VAL A 352 9.68 -1.83 -9.29
N LYS A 353 9.93 -1.38 -10.53
CA LYS A 353 11.24 -1.51 -11.20
C LYS A 353 12.35 -0.78 -10.44
N GLN A 354 12.06 0.41 -9.90
CA GLN A 354 13.04 1.17 -9.13
C GLN A 354 13.38 0.47 -7.81
N TYR A 355 12.38 -0.16 -7.18
CA TYR A 355 12.55 -0.87 -5.91
C TYR A 355 13.25 -2.21 -6.07
N ILE A 356 13.07 -2.91 -7.20
CA ILE A 356 13.90 -4.06 -7.59
C ILE A 356 15.36 -3.62 -7.70
N THR A 357 15.64 -2.62 -8.55
CA THR A 357 17.00 -2.12 -8.79
C THR A 357 17.68 -1.65 -7.50
N ASN A 358 16.95 -0.94 -6.63
CA ASN A 358 17.49 -0.43 -5.37
C ASN A 358 17.72 -1.54 -4.33
N SER A 359 16.88 -2.58 -4.33
CA SER A 359 17.04 -3.75 -3.46
C SER A 359 18.25 -4.60 -3.90
N GLU A 360 18.42 -4.83 -5.21
CA GLU A 360 19.58 -5.54 -5.78
C GLU A 360 20.90 -4.88 -5.37
N LYS A 361 21.00 -3.55 -5.48
CA LYS A 361 22.19 -2.79 -5.09
C LYS A 361 22.53 -2.89 -3.60
N LYS A 362 21.56 -3.22 -2.75
CA LYS A 362 21.71 -3.27 -1.29
C LYS A 362 21.63 -4.69 -0.73
N VAL A 363 21.58 -5.71 -1.58
CA VAL A 363 21.33 -7.10 -1.16
C VAL A 363 22.41 -7.61 -0.20
N ASP A 364 23.67 -7.20 -0.40
CA ASP A 364 24.80 -7.57 0.47
C ASP A 364 24.71 -6.95 1.88
N ASP A 365 24.00 -5.83 2.01
CA ASP A 365 23.74 -5.14 3.29
C ASP A 365 22.41 -5.59 3.95
N SER A 366 21.74 -6.60 3.38
CA SER A 366 20.42 -7.04 3.85
C SER A 366 20.49 -7.64 5.26
N LYS A 367 19.59 -7.19 6.14
CA LYS A 367 19.32 -7.87 7.41
C LYS A 367 18.72 -9.24 7.17
N ILE A 368 18.85 -10.12 8.17
CA ILE A 368 18.29 -11.47 8.16
C ILE A 368 16.90 -11.44 8.80
N LEU A 369 15.88 -11.85 8.06
CA LEU A 369 14.53 -12.02 8.59
C LEU A 369 14.40 -13.39 9.29
N TRP A 370 14.82 -13.46 10.55
CA TRP A 370 14.83 -14.71 11.33
C TRP A 370 13.48 -15.44 11.40
N SER A 371 12.38 -14.71 11.24
CA SER A 371 11.03 -15.28 11.22
C SER A 371 10.77 -16.31 10.11
N GLU A 372 11.60 -16.36 9.07
CA GLU A 372 11.52 -17.42 8.04
C GLU A 372 12.06 -18.77 8.54
N TYR A 373 12.91 -18.77 9.57
CA TYR A 373 13.56 -19.95 10.13
C TYR A 373 12.78 -20.57 11.31
N ARG A 374 11.48 -20.28 11.44
CA ARG A 374 10.62 -20.75 12.55
C ARG A 374 10.74 -22.23 12.85
N LEU A 375 10.71 -23.07 11.80
CA LEU A 375 10.81 -24.52 11.97
C LEU A 375 12.15 -24.92 12.61
N LEU A 376 13.24 -24.33 12.16
CA LEU A 376 14.58 -24.60 12.70
C LEU A 376 14.66 -24.17 14.18
N PHE A 377 14.17 -22.98 14.51
CA PHE A 377 14.10 -22.51 15.89
C PHE A 377 13.25 -23.41 16.78
N TYR A 378 12.07 -23.86 16.33
CA TYR A 378 11.23 -24.79 17.10
C TYR A 378 11.91 -26.15 17.34
N ILE A 379 12.67 -26.65 16.38
CA ILE A 379 13.46 -27.87 16.58
C ILE A 379 14.55 -27.64 17.63
N ILE A 380 15.31 -26.55 17.51
CA ILE A 380 16.36 -26.19 18.47
C ILE A 380 15.78 -26.02 19.87
N ASP A 381 14.68 -25.26 19.99
CA ASP A 381 14.02 -24.98 21.26
C ASP A 381 13.44 -26.26 21.88
N GLY A 382 12.86 -27.15 21.06
CA GLY A 382 12.37 -28.45 21.50
C GLY A 382 13.49 -29.35 22.03
N VAL A 383 14.62 -29.43 21.33
CA VAL A 383 15.80 -30.19 21.77
C VAL A 383 16.37 -29.59 23.06
N ALA A 384 16.49 -28.26 23.14
CA ALA A 384 16.96 -27.57 24.33
C ALA A 384 16.05 -27.86 25.55
N ALA A 385 14.73 -27.83 25.36
CA ALA A 385 13.76 -28.15 26.40
C ALA A 385 13.89 -29.61 26.89
N LEU A 386 14.06 -30.57 25.97
CA LEU A 386 14.30 -31.98 26.33
C LEU A 386 15.60 -32.16 27.13
N ILE A 387 16.67 -31.47 26.75
CA ILE A 387 17.94 -31.50 27.50
C ILE A 387 17.76 -30.88 28.89
N ILE A 388 17.04 -29.76 29.01
CA ILE A 388 16.73 -29.14 30.32
C ILE A 388 15.97 -30.11 31.22
N ILE A 389 14.94 -30.78 30.69
CA ILE A 389 14.16 -31.79 31.43
C ILE A 389 15.07 -32.92 31.90
N PHE A 390 15.92 -33.46 31.02
CA PHE A 390 16.88 -34.49 31.37
C PHE A 390 17.85 -34.05 32.46
N LEU A 391 18.41 -32.83 32.35
CA LEU A 391 19.32 -32.26 33.35
C LEU A 391 18.62 -32.07 34.71
N MET A 392 17.35 -31.63 34.71
CA MET A 392 16.55 -31.54 35.94
C MET A 392 16.34 -32.92 36.58
N ILE A 393 15.98 -33.94 35.79
CA ILE A 393 15.84 -35.33 36.27
C ILE A 393 17.17 -35.84 36.83
N PHE A 394 18.29 -35.62 36.12
CA PHE A 394 19.63 -36.03 36.55
C PHE A 394 20.08 -35.38 37.87
N THR A 395 19.68 -34.13 38.08
CA THR A 395 20.09 -33.36 39.26
C THR A 395 19.19 -33.60 40.46
N PHE A 396 17.88 -33.76 40.26
CA PHE A 396 16.90 -33.81 41.36
C PHE A 396 16.25 -35.18 41.59
N VAL A 397 16.19 -36.05 40.57
CA VAL A 397 15.49 -37.36 40.67
C VAL A 397 16.47 -38.52 40.81
N LEU A 398 17.61 -38.49 40.10
CA LEU A 398 18.60 -39.56 40.17
C LEU A 398 19.42 -39.49 41.47
N LYS A 399 19.07 -40.30 42.49
CA LYS A 399 19.88 -40.47 43.71
C LYS A 399 21.29 -40.98 43.34
N PRO A 400 22.36 -40.47 43.97
CA PRO A 400 23.68 -41.08 43.79
C PRO A 400 23.61 -42.53 44.27
N LYS A 401 24.10 -43.48 43.46
CA LYS A 401 24.49 -44.79 44.00
C LYS A 401 25.49 -44.50 45.10
N SER A 402 25.12 -44.76 46.35
CA SER A 402 26.10 -44.95 47.41
C SER A 402 27.02 -46.05 46.92
N ALA A 403 28.29 -45.71 46.64
CA ALA A 403 29.32 -46.73 46.64
C ALA A 403 29.33 -47.24 48.08
N VAL A 404 28.65 -48.37 48.32
CA VAL A 404 28.94 -49.18 49.49
C VAL A 404 30.35 -49.67 49.22
N ALA A 405 31.33 -49.00 49.82
CA ALA A 405 32.54 -49.71 50.16
C ALA A 405 32.07 -50.88 51.02
N GLN A 406 32.17 -52.11 50.50
CA GLN A 406 32.18 -53.29 51.34
C GLN A 406 33.42 -53.13 52.24
N ALA A 407 33.24 -52.49 53.39
CA ALA A 407 33.97 -52.90 54.55
C ALA A 407 33.51 -54.34 54.81
N GLY A 408 34.31 -55.30 54.36
CA GLY A 408 34.16 -56.67 54.83
C GLY A 408 34.12 -56.62 56.34
N SER A 409 33.09 -57.22 56.92
CA SER A 409 33.10 -57.62 58.32
C SER A 409 34.38 -58.41 58.55
N VAL A 410 35.30 -57.85 59.33
CA VAL A 410 36.42 -58.59 59.92
C VAL A 410 35.79 -59.49 60.99
N GLU A 411 35.18 -60.58 60.53
CA GLU A 411 34.83 -61.72 61.37
C GLU A 411 35.98 -62.73 61.26
N ASN A 412 36.64 -62.94 62.39
CA ASN A 412 37.65 -63.97 62.69
C ASN A 412 38.97 -63.89 61.91
N ILE A 413 39.88 -63.03 62.40
CA ILE A 413 41.31 -63.31 62.30
C ILE A 413 41.59 -64.41 63.34
N PRO A 414 42.02 -65.63 62.95
CA PRO A 414 42.48 -66.63 63.90
C PRO A 414 43.74 -66.12 64.59
N ASP A 415 43.92 -66.43 65.87
CA ASP A 415 45.19 -66.25 66.58
C ASP A 415 46.28 -67.06 65.84
N LEU A 416 47.17 -66.35 65.16
CA LEU A 416 48.17 -66.93 64.26
C LEU A 416 49.48 -67.22 64.99
N ASN A 417 49.72 -66.55 66.13
CA ASN A 417 50.93 -66.72 66.94
C ASN A 417 50.71 -67.70 68.11
N GLY A 418 49.45 -68.06 68.42
CA GLY A 418 49.05 -69.04 69.42
C GLY A 418 49.07 -68.54 70.86
N ASP A 419 49.03 -67.22 71.09
CA ASP A 419 49.17 -66.61 72.42
C ASP A 419 47.85 -66.38 73.17
N GLY A 420 46.72 -66.71 72.53
CA GLY A 420 45.36 -66.61 73.08
C GLY A 420 44.76 -65.20 73.04
N LYS A 421 45.40 -64.23 72.39
CA LYS A 421 44.88 -62.88 72.13
C LYS A 421 44.90 -62.60 70.63
N ILE A 422 44.08 -61.65 70.20
CA ILE A 422 44.13 -61.15 68.82
C ILE A 422 44.72 -59.76 68.90
N ASP A 423 45.96 -59.59 68.44
CA ASP A 423 46.66 -58.31 68.51
C ASP A 423 47.35 -57.89 67.21
N MET A 424 48.11 -56.79 67.27
CA MET A 424 48.73 -56.18 66.08
C MET A 424 49.74 -57.11 65.39
N GLU A 425 50.33 -58.07 66.12
CA GLU A 425 51.25 -59.05 65.54
C GLU A 425 50.53 -60.05 64.63
N ASP A 426 49.33 -60.52 65.00
CA ASP A 426 48.52 -61.40 64.14
C ASP A 426 48.12 -60.72 62.84
N VAL A 427 47.81 -59.41 62.91
CA VAL A 427 47.47 -58.60 61.73
C VAL A 427 48.68 -58.44 60.81
N LEU A 428 49.87 -58.21 61.37
CA LEU A 428 51.13 -58.15 60.62
C LEU A 428 51.48 -59.49 59.99
N LEU A 429 51.24 -60.61 60.69
CA LEU A 429 51.48 -61.96 60.18
C LEU A 429 50.54 -62.31 59.02
N ALA A 430 49.26 -61.95 59.13
CA ALA A 430 48.25 -62.13 58.09
C ALA A 430 48.59 -61.33 56.82
N LEU A 431 48.98 -60.06 56.97
CA LEU A 431 49.41 -59.21 55.86
C LEU A 431 50.65 -59.75 55.15
N LYS A 432 51.62 -60.27 55.91
CA LYS A 432 52.84 -60.87 55.35
C LYS A 432 52.55 -62.14 54.56
N LYS A 433 51.65 -63.00 55.07
CA LYS A 433 51.22 -64.22 54.39
C LYS A 433 50.47 -63.91 53.08
N GLN A 434 49.68 -62.84 53.08
CA GLN A 434 48.96 -62.37 51.89
C GLN A 434 49.92 -61.82 50.82
N GLN A 435 50.97 -61.08 51.23
CA GLN A 435 52.03 -60.63 50.32
C GLN A 435 52.87 -61.77 49.74
N ASP A 436 53.12 -62.83 50.51
CA ASP A 436 53.85 -64.01 50.03
C ASP A 436 53.01 -64.88 49.07
N GLU A 437 51.67 -64.86 49.19
CA GLU A 437 50.76 -65.50 48.24
C GLU A 437 50.61 -64.71 46.93
N GLU A 438 50.63 -63.37 46.99
CA GLU A 438 50.66 -62.52 45.78
C GLU A 438 51.97 -62.69 45.00
N LYS A 439 53.12 -62.83 45.68
CA LYS A 439 54.41 -63.13 45.04
C LYS A 439 54.53 -64.52 44.42
N LYS A 440 53.59 -65.43 44.68
CA LYS A 440 53.50 -66.75 44.03
C LYS A 440 52.61 -66.74 42.78
N LYS A 441 51.95 -65.62 42.47
CA LYS A 441 51.04 -65.46 41.32
C LYS A 441 51.61 -64.59 40.19
N GLU A 442 52.82 -64.07 40.35
CA GLU A 442 53.73 -63.64 39.26
C GLU A 442 54.80 -64.70 39.04
#